data_AF-A0AAV0W4V9-F1
#
_entry.id   AF-A0AAV0W4V9-F1
#
_cell.length_a   1.000
_cell.length_b   1.000
_cell.length_c   1.000
_cell.angle_alpha   90.00
_cell.angle_beta   90.00
_cell.angle_gamma   90.00
#
_symmetry.space_group_name_H-M   'P 1'
#
loop_
_entity.id
_entity.type
_entity.pdbx_description
1 polymer ?
#
loop_
_entity_poly.entity_id
_entity_poly.type
_entity_poly.pdbx_seq_one_letter_code
_entity_poly.pdbx_strand_id
1 'polypeptide(L)' 'MFPKVDESELIKNEFSRLKGICYLDHAGSALYADSQIDNVMKDLKMHLYGNPHSTGDPSATCEKLINNVRFKII' A
#
# COMPACT_ATOMS: atom_id res chain seq x y z
N MET A 1 15.55 -21.12 -4.33
CA MET A 1 14.48 -21.14 -5.35
C MET A 1 13.23 -20.63 -4.66
N PHE A 2 12.69 -19.47 -5.05
CA PHE A 2 11.43 -18.99 -4.48
C PHE A 2 10.31 -19.94 -4.89
N PRO A 3 9.34 -20.23 -3.99
CA PRO A 3 8.20 -21.06 -4.35
C PRO A 3 7.50 -20.43 -5.57
N LYS A 4 7.21 -21.24 -6.59
CA LYS A 4 6.33 -20.82 -7.68
C LYS A 4 4.93 -20.68 -7.09
N VAL A 5 4.54 -19.45 -6.79
CA VAL A 5 3.16 -19.13 -6.45
C VAL A 5 2.38 -19.06 -7.76
N ASP A 6 1.19 -19.65 -7.80
CA ASP A 6 0.29 -19.51 -8.94
C ASP A 6 -0.22 -18.06 -8.99
N GLU A 7 0.09 -17.36 -10.09
CA GLU A 7 -0.35 -15.99 -10.33
C GLU A 7 -1.87 -15.87 -10.26
N SER A 8 -2.60 -16.88 -10.74
CA SER A 8 -4.06 -16.89 -10.71
C SER A 8 -4.60 -16.97 -9.28
N GLU A 9 -3.89 -17.64 -8.39
CA GLU A 9 -4.22 -17.73 -6.97
C GLU A 9 -3.95 -16.40 -6.26
N LEU A 10 -2.80 -15.77 -6.54
CA LEU A 10 -2.49 -14.42 -6.04
C LEU A 10 -3.52 -13.39 -6.48
N ILE A 11 -3.92 -13.42 -7.75
CA ILE A 11 -4.90 -12.47 -8.27
C ILE A 11 -6.26 -12.65 -7.56
N LYS A 12 -6.68 -13.89 -7.35
CA LYS A 12 -7.93 -14.19 -6.62
C LYS A 12 -7.88 -13.72 -5.16
N ASN A 13 -6.74 -13.88 -4.50
CA ASN A 13 -6.58 -13.55 -3.09
C ASN A 13 -6.43 -12.04 -2.85
N GLU A 14 -5.67 -11.33 -3.70
CA GLU A 14 -5.37 -9.91 -3.53
C GLU A 14 -6.34 -8.98 -4.26
N PHE A 15 -7.12 -9.49 -5.21
CA PHE A 15 -8.09 -8.69 -5.95
C PHE A 15 -9.46 -9.36 -5.92
N SER A 16 -9.92 -9.73 -4.72
CA SER A 16 -11.19 -10.43 -4.49
C SER A 16 -12.40 -9.74 -5.15
N ARG A 17 -12.35 -8.40 -5.25
CA ARG A 17 -13.36 -7.55 -5.89
C ARG A 17 -13.50 -7.72 -7.40
N LEU A 18 -12.55 -8.36 -8.08
CA LEU A 18 -12.67 -8.67 -9.51
C LEU A 18 -13.85 -9.62 -9.77
N LYS A 19 -14.18 -10.53 -8.84
CA LYS A 19 -15.36 -11.43 -8.95
C LYS A 19 -15.50 -12.11 -10.33
N GLY A 20 -14.37 -12.50 -10.93
CA GLY A 20 -14.33 -13.13 -12.25
C GLY A 20 -14.29 -12.17 -13.46
N ILE A 21 -14.29 -10.86 -13.23
CA ILE A 21 -14.10 -9.84 -14.28
C ILE A 21 -12.62 -9.78 -14.67
N CYS A 22 -12.36 -9.82 -15.98
CA CYS A 22 -11.03 -9.54 -16.52
C CYS A 22 -10.83 -8.03 -16.64
N TYR A 23 -9.99 -7.47 -15.77
CA TYR A 23 -9.68 -6.03 -15.77
C TYR A 23 -8.58 -5.70 -16.78
N LEU A 24 -8.95 -5.07 -17.89
CA LEU A 24 -8.06 -4.81 -19.03
C LEU A 24 -7.41 -3.40 -19.00
N ASP A 25 -7.69 -2.58 -17.99
CA ASP A 25 -7.18 -1.20 -17.89
C ASP A 25 -6.00 -1.08 -16.90
N HIS A 26 -5.19 -2.14 -16.75
CA HIS A 26 -4.03 -2.12 -15.84
C HIS A 26 -2.96 -1.09 -16.26
N ALA A 27 -2.86 -0.80 -17.57
CA ALA A 27 -1.93 0.20 -18.08
C ALA A 27 -2.37 1.64 -17.77
N GLY A 28 -3.69 1.91 -17.70
CA GLY A 28 -4.24 3.22 -17.35
C GLY A 28 -4.33 3.43 -15.84
N SER A 29 -4.73 2.40 -15.10
CA SER A 29 -4.80 2.44 -13.65
C SER A 29 -4.69 1.04 -13.06
N ALA A 30 -3.60 0.78 -12.33
CA ALA A 30 -3.49 -0.47 -11.58
C ALA A 30 -4.46 -0.46 -10.38
N LEU A 31 -5.02 -1.64 -10.11
CA LEU A 31 -5.80 -1.89 -8.90
C LEU A 31 -4.87 -2.01 -7.69
N TYR A 32 -5.28 -1.49 -6.53
CA TYR A 32 -4.61 -1.77 -5.25
C TYR A 32 -4.92 -3.20 -4.76
N ALA A 33 -3.92 -3.95 -4.34
CA ALA A 33 -4.13 -5.23 -3.69
C ALA A 33 -4.90 -5.04 -2.36
N ASP A 34 -5.75 -6.00 -1.99
CA ASP A 34 -6.53 -5.95 -0.75
C ASP A 34 -5.60 -5.85 0.47
N SER A 35 -4.47 -6.57 0.47
CA SER A 35 -3.45 -6.42 1.53
C SER A 35 -2.83 -5.02 1.58
N GLN A 36 -2.69 -4.32 0.44
CA GLN A 36 -2.16 -2.96 0.42
C GLN A 36 -3.15 -2.00 1.10
N ILE A 37 -4.44 -2.13 0.77
CA ILE A 37 -5.51 -1.33 1.38
C ILE A 37 -5.54 -1.58 2.89
N ASP A 38 -5.55 -2.85 3.30
CA ASP A 38 -5.62 -3.23 4.72
C ASP A 38 -4.41 -2.72 5.51
N ASN A 39 -3.20 -2.85 4.96
CA ASN A 39 -1.99 -2.38 5.61
C ASN A 39 -1.99 -0.86 5.79
N VAL A 40 -2.39 -0.08 4.76
CA VAL A 40 -2.49 1.38 4.86
C VAL A 40 -3.55 1.78 5.89
N MET A 41 -4.73 1.13 5.86
CA MET A 41 -5.80 1.43 6.80
C MET A 41 -5.40 1.10 8.24
N LYS A 42 -4.70 -0.02 8.44
CA LYS A 42 -4.18 -0.42 9.76
C LYS A 42 -3.13 0.57 10.25
N ASP A 43 -2.20 0.97 9.39
CA ASP A 43 -1.15 1.95 9.70
C ASP A 43 -1.74 3.28 10.17
N LEU A 44 -2.69 3.83 9.42
CA LEU A 44 -3.38 5.08 9.75
C LEU A 44 -4.21 5.00 11.05
N LYS A 45 -4.72 3.82 11.40
CA LYS A 45 -5.48 3.61 12.65
C LYS A 45 -4.59 3.45 13.88
N MET A 46 -3.39 2.88 13.71
CA MET A 46 -2.50 2.56 14.83
C MET A 46 -1.53 3.68 15.19
N HIS A 47 -1.29 4.62 14.27
CA HIS A 47 -0.30 5.67 14.45
C HIS A 47 -0.96 7.06 14.50
N LEU A 48 -0.44 7.92 15.38
CA LEU A 48 -0.80 9.33 15.41
C LEU A 48 0.13 10.10 14.47
N TYR A 49 -0.38 10.46 13.30
CA TYR A 49 0.33 11.32 12.36
C TYR A 49 -0.08 12.77 12.51
N GLY A 50 0.92 13.66 12.56
CA GLY A 50 0.72 15.10 12.51
C GLY A 50 1.13 15.67 11.16
N ASN A 51 0.79 16.95 10.93
CA ASN A 51 1.37 17.69 9.81
C ASN A 51 2.91 17.65 9.92
N PRO A 52 3.64 17.14 8.90
CA PRO A 52 5.09 16.92 8.99
C PRO A 52 5.92 18.19 9.20
N HIS A 53 5.34 19.38 9.00
CA HIS A 53 6.03 20.66 9.20
C HIS A 53 5.65 21.37 10.52
N SER A 54 4.81 20.75 11.35
CA SER A 54 4.49 21.25 12.70
C SER A 54 5.52 20.75 13.72
N THR A 55 5.39 21.21 14.97
CA THR A 55 6.25 20.78 16.08
C THR A 55 5.65 19.59 16.84
N GLY A 56 6.48 18.67 17.31
CA GLY A 56 6.09 17.56 18.18
C GLY A 56 6.27 16.17 17.56
N ASP A 57 6.09 15.13 18.37
CA ASP A 57 6.39 13.75 17.99
C ASP A 57 5.58 13.21 16.79
N PRO A 58 4.27 13.49 16.66
CA PRO A 58 3.49 13.06 15.49
C PRO A 58 3.99 13.67 14.18
N SER A 59 4.44 14.92 14.23
CA SER A 59 5.01 15.64 13.08
C SER A 59 6.37 15.08 12.70
N ALA A 60 7.27 14.91 13.67
CA ALA A 60 8.60 14.35 13.45
C ALA A 60 8.54 12.91 12.90
N THR A 61 7.56 12.12 13.34
CA THR A 61 7.32 10.76 12.83
C THR A 61 6.85 10.78 11.38
N CYS A 62 5.91 11.67 11.05
CA CYS A 62 5.42 11.84 9.69
C CYS A 62 6.54 12.29 8.73
N GLU A 63 7.34 13.28 9.14
CA GLU A 63 8.48 13.77 8.34
C GLU A 63 9.51 12.65 8.06
N LYS A 64 9.87 11.87 9.07
CA LYS A 64 10.79 10.72 8.92
C LYS A 64 10.24 9.69 7.94
N LEU A 65 8.96 9.34 8.03
CA LEU A 65 8.32 8.39 7.11
C LEU A 65 8.35 8.90 5.66
N ILE A 66 8.00 10.18 5.45
CA ILE A 66 8.04 10.80 4.13
C ILE A 66 9.46 10.74 3.54
N ASN A 67 10.48 11.09 4.33
CA ASN A 67 11.87 11.06 3.88
C ASN A 67 12.35 9.63 3.57
N ASN A 68 11.97 8.64 4.39
CA ASN A 68 12.27 7.24 4.12
C ASN A 68 11.63 6.73 2.83
N VAL A 69 10.39 7.14 2.54
CA VAL A 69 9.70 6.74 1.31
C VAL A 69 10.33 7.42 0.09
N ARG A 70 10.67 8.72 0.19
CA ARG A 70 11.38 9.44 -0.89
C ARG A 70 12.69 8.76 -1.25
N PHE A 71 13.48 8.35 -0.26
CA PHE A 71 14.75 7.66 -0.48
C PHE A 71 14.57 6.26 -1.12
N LYS A 72 13.43 5.60 -0.93
CA LYS A 72 13.17 4.28 -1.52
C LYS A 72 12.77 4.34 -3.00
N ILE A 73 12.22 5.47 -3.45
CA ILE A 73 11.63 5.62 -4.79
C ILE A 73 12.55 6.41 -5.73
N ILE A 74 13.42 7.26 -5.17
CA ILE A 74 14.45 8.03 -5.90
C ILE A 74 15.77 7.27 -5.87
#